data_AF-X1DNW9-F1
#
_entry.id   AF-X1DNW9-F1
#
_cell.length_a   1.000
_cell.length_b   1.000
_cell.length_c   1.000
_cell.angle_alpha   90.00
_cell.angle_beta   90.00
_cell.angle_gamma   90.00
#
_symmetry.space_group_name_H-M   'P 1'
#
loop_
_entity.id
_entity.type
_entity.pdbx_description
1 polymer ?
#
loop_
_entity_poly.entity_id
_entity_poly.type
_entity_poly.pdbx_seq_one_letter_code
_entity_poly.pdbx_strand_id
1 'polypeptide(L)'
;CQKSHPKKMQGILGVHKGVVSEYIVSSRACTDSEKDFEIIRPTCSLPLDFSYEGTFISRPSGTLSTNYKLNQVFKKRRFTMLLAFPYNISDNIKCFDTSGQILQHIIID
;
A
#
# COMPACT_ATOMS: atom_id res chain seq x y z
N CYS A 1 -3.87 4.29 -9.13
CA CYS A 1 -4.97 3.33 -8.88
C CYS A 1 -6.19 3.54 -9.78
N GLN A 2 -6.66 4.78 -10.01
CA GLN A 2 -7.86 5.06 -10.82
C GLN A 2 -7.87 4.38 -12.21
N LYS A 3 -6.76 4.49 -12.97
CA LYS A 3 -6.62 3.86 -14.31
C LYS A 3 -6.71 2.33 -14.31
N SER A 4 -6.44 1.69 -13.17
CA SER A 4 -6.44 0.23 -13.06
C SER A 4 -7.72 -0.31 -12.44
N HIS A 5 -8.60 0.55 -11.91
CA HIS A 5 -9.85 0.14 -11.28
C HIS A 5 -10.73 -0.69 -12.25
N PRO A 6 -11.42 -1.76 -11.80
CA PRO A 6 -11.52 -2.27 -10.43
C PRO A 6 -10.40 -3.25 -10.03
N LYS A 7 -9.34 -3.38 -10.83
CA LYS A 7 -8.21 -4.28 -10.52
C LYS A 7 -7.51 -3.79 -9.26
N LYS A 8 -7.21 -4.74 -8.37
CA LYS A 8 -6.42 -4.51 -7.17
C LYS A 8 -4.97 -4.27 -7.56
N MET A 9 -4.30 -3.47 -6.76
CA MET A 9 -2.91 -3.12 -6.88
C MET A 9 -2.30 -3.08 -5.50
N GLN A 10 -1.12 -3.67 -5.37
CA GLN A 10 -0.23 -3.48 -4.25
C GLN A 10 1.18 -3.24 -4.79
N GLY A 11 1.95 -2.45 -4.07
CA GLY A 11 3.35 -2.23 -4.37
C GLY A 11 4.11 -1.68 -3.18
N ILE A 12 5.40 -1.45 -3.40
CA ILE A 12 6.29 -0.84 -2.42
C ILE A 12 6.52 0.63 -2.77
N LEU A 13 6.76 1.44 -1.74
CA LEU A 13 6.97 2.88 -1.83
C LEU A 13 8.40 3.21 -1.45
N GLY A 14 9.10 3.90 -2.35
CA GLY A 14 10.42 4.49 -2.10
C GLY A 14 10.27 5.83 -1.40
N VAL A 15 11.04 6.01 -0.33
CA VAL A 15 11.05 7.22 0.50
C VAL A 15 12.40 7.89 0.41
N HIS A 16 12.39 9.18 0.10
CA HIS A 16 13.56 10.01 0.11
C HIS A 16 13.31 11.20 1.05
N LYS A 17 14.11 11.30 2.12
CA LYS A 17 14.00 12.39 3.13
C LYS A 17 12.58 12.55 3.69
N GLY A 18 11.89 11.43 3.95
CA GLY A 18 10.52 11.42 4.49
C GLY A 18 9.41 11.69 3.45
N VAL A 19 9.76 11.89 2.18
CA VAL A 19 8.80 12.07 1.09
C VAL A 19 8.71 10.79 0.26
N VAL A 20 7.50 10.29 0.05
CA VAL A 20 7.24 9.20 -0.90
C VAL A 20 7.49 9.75 -2.31
N SER A 21 8.52 9.24 -2.98
CA SER A 21 8.99 9.78 -4.27
C SER A 21 8.83 8.82 -5.44
N GLU A 22 8.76 7.51 -5.16
CA GLU A 22 8.63 6.49 -6.19
C GLU A 22 7.82 5.29 -5.69
N TYR A 23 7.40 4.44 -6.63
CA TYR A 23 6.68 3.21 -6.32
C TYR A 23 7.02 2.10 -7.30
N ILE A 24 7.03 0.87 -6.80
CA ILE A 24 7.14 -0.35 -7.63
C ILE A 24 5.88 -1.18 -7.43
N VAL A 25 5.18 -1.45 -8.53
CA VAL A 25 4.02 -2.36 -8.53
C VAL A 25 4.52 -3.79 -8.71
N SER A 26 4.06 -4.71 -7.86
CA SER A 26 4.41 -6.11 -8.01
C SER A 26 3.71 -6.74 -9.22
N SER A 27 4.40 -7.65 -9.92
CA SER A 27 3.79 -8.45 -10.98
C SER A 27 2.65 -9.31 -10.43
N ARG A 28 1.61 -9.56 -11.23
CA ARG A 28 0.49 -10.44 -10.86
C ARG A 28 0.91 -11.87 -10.53
N ALA A 29 1.98 -12.36 -11.15
CA ALA A 29 2.53 -13.68 -10.84
C ALA A 29 3.08 -13.76 -9.39
N CYS A 30 3.34 -12.59 -8.79
CA CYS A 30 3.89 -12.41 -7.45
C CYS A 30 2.85 -11.98 -6.42
N THR A 31 1.56 -11.96 -6.75
CA THR A 31 0.51 -11.57 -5.82
C THR A 31 -0.55 -12.64 -5.67
N ASP A 32 -1.04 -12.80 -4.43
CA ASP A 32 -2.23 -13.59 -4.13
C ASP A 32 -3.42 -12.65 -3.91
N SER A 33 -4.56 -12.97 -4.52
CA SER A 33 -5.76 -12.15 -4.42
C SER A 33 -6.53 -12.44 -3.15
N GLU A 34 -6.68 -11.45 -2.28
CA GLU A 34 -7.61 -11.45 -1.15
C GLU A 34 -8.92 -10.73 -1.53
N LYS A 35 -9.93 -10.71 -0.65
CA LYS A 35 -11.25 -10.12 -0.94
C LYS A 35 -11.17 -8.68 -1.45
N ASP A 36 -10.38 -7.84 -0.78
CA ASP A 36 -10.31 -6.39 -1.07
C ASP A 36 -8.93 -5.88 -1.51
N PHE A 37 -7.90 -6.74 -1.48
CA PHE A 37 -6.52 -6.35 -1.76
C PHE A 37 -5.74 -7.55 -2.32
N GLU A 38 -4.49 -7.31 -2.72
CA GLU A 38 -3.55 -8.36 -3.13
C GLU A 38 -2.44 -8.46 -2.09
N ILE A 39 -1.83 -9.62 -1.87
CA ILE A 39 -0.68 -9.80 -0.98
C ILE A 39 0.53 -10.23 -1.81
N ILE A 40 1.67 -9.57 -1.63
CA ILE A 40 2.92 -9.98 -2.27
C ILE A 40 3.39 -11.32 -1.68
N ARG A 41 3.62 -12.30 -2.56
CA ARG A 41 4.15 -13.61 -2.23
C ARG A 41 5.56 -13.50 -1.65
N PRO A 42 5.87 -14.21 -0.55
CA PRO A 42 7.20 -14.17 0.06
C PRO A 42 8.31 -14.68 -0.88
N THR A 43 7.96 -15.53 -1.84
CA THR A 43 8.90 -16.13 -2.81
C THR A 43 9.36 -15.16 -3.88
N CYS A 44 8.69 -14.02 -4.04
CA CYS A 44 9.13 -13.00 -4.98
C CYS A 44 10.15 -12.09 -4.32
N SER A 45 11.34 -12.01 -4.92
CA SER A 45 12.41 -11.12 -4.49
C SER A 45 11.96 -9.67 -4.64
N LEU A 46 11.64 -9.03 -3.52
CA LEU A 46 11.56 -7.58 -3.47
C LEU A 46 12.98 -7.00 -3.45
N PRO A 47 13.19 -5.78 -3.97
CA PRO A 47 14.47 -5.10 -3.86
C PRO A 47 14.93 -5.08 -2.39
N LEU A 48 16.18 -5.47 -2.15
CA LEU A 48 16.89 -5.34 -0.86
C LEU A 48 17.38 -3.89 -0.65
N ASP A 49 16.66 -2.92 -1.19
CA ASP A 49 16.97 -1.51 -1.03
C ASP A 49 16.15 -0.93 0.14
N PHE A 50 16.87 -0.34 1.10
CA PHE A 50 16.31 0.27 2.30
C PHE A 50 15.55 1.57 2.01
N SER A 51 15.71 2.16 0.82
CA SER A 51 14.91 3.30 0.36
C SER A 51 13.42 2.93 0.26
N TYR A 52 13.07 1.65 0.06
CA TYR A 52 11.69 1.17 0.00
C TYR A 52 11.11 0.93 1.40
N GLU A 53 10.73 2.01 2.05
CA GLU A 53 10.27 2.00 3.44
C GLU A 53 8.78 1.69 3.59
N GLY A 54 7.97 1.87 2.54
CA GLY A 54 6.51 1.75 2.60
C GLY A 54 5.91 0.69 1.69
N THR A 55 4.63 0.38 1.93
CA THR A 55 3.77 -0.38 1.01
C THR A 55 2.56 0.47 0.66
N PHE A 56 2.03 0.37 -0.56
CA PHE A 56 0.71 0.89 -0.88
C PHE A 56 -0.24 -0.24 -1.28
N ILE A 57 -1.52 -0.07 -0.94
CA ILE A 57 -2.57 -1.05 -1.25
C ILE A 57 -3.80 -0.30 -1.75
N SER A 58 -4.22 -0.59 -2.97
CA SER A 58 -5.47 -0.08 -3.50
C SER A 58 -6.66 -0.83 -2.89
N ARG A 59 -7.74 -0.11 -2.59
CA ARG A 59 -8.99 -0.60 -2.05
C ARG A 59 -10.13 -0.27 -3.03
N PRO A 60 -10.39 -1.10 -4.05
CA PRO A 60 -11.47 -0.87 -5.02
C PRO A 60 -12.87 -0.81 -4.38
N SER A 61 -13.05 -1.43 -3.21
CA SER A 61 -14.30 -1.37 -2.44
C SER A 61 -14.60 0.00 -1.81
N GLY A 62 -13.65 0.94 -1.86
CA GLY A 62 -13.77 2.24 -1.19
C GLY A 62 -13.59 2.19 0.33
N THR A 63 -13.44 1.00 0.91
CA THR A 63 -13.35 0.84 2.37
C THR A 63 -11.89 0.86 2.84
N LEU A 64 -11.57 1.77 3.76
CA LEU A 64 -10.27 1.92 4.42
C LEU A 64 -10.17 1.19 5.77
N SER A 65 -11.11 0.30 6.09
CA SER A 65 -11.07 -0.49 7.32
C SER A 65 -9.93 -1.52 7.27
N THR A 66 -9.38 -1.80 8.44
CA THR A 66 -8.32 -2.80 8.62
C THR A 66 -8.92 -4.13 9.06
N ASN A 67 -8.17 -5.21 8.89
CA ASN A 67 -8.53 -6.54 9.40
C ASN A 67 -7.26 -7.30 9.79
N TYR A 68 -7.42 -8.49 10.39
CA TYR A 68 -6.28 -9.26 10.90
C TYR A 68 -5.22 -9.57 9.82
N LYS A 69 -5.64 -9.90 8.59
CA LYS A 69 -4.71 -10.20 7.47
C LYS A 69 -3.96 -8.95 7.04
N LEU A 70 -4.65 -7.82 6.96
CA LEU A 70 -4.05 -6.54 6.59
C LEU A 70 -3.02 -6.10 7.65
N ASN A 71 -3.30 -6.32 8.93
CA ASN A 71 -2.37 -6.05 10.02
C ASN A 71 -1.07 -6.87 9.90
N GLN A 72 -1.11 -8.06 9.30
CA GLN A 72 0.11 -8.83 8.99
C GLN A 72 0.93 -8.19 7.87
N VAL A 73 0.28 -7.49 6.93
CA VAL A 73 0.98 -6.73 5.88
C VAL A 73 1.68 -5.51 6.48
N PHE A 74 1.03 -4.81 7.41
CA PHE A 74 1.59 -3.63 8.06
C PHE A 74 2.93 -3.90 8.75
N LYS A 75 3.13 -5.10 9.29
CA LYS A 75 4.38 -5.51 9.96
C LYS A 75 5.57 -5.67 9.02
N LYS A 76 5.36 -5.73 7.70
CA LYS A 76 6.43 -6.05 6.72
C LYS A 76 7.31 -4.86 6.36
N ARG A 77 6.83 -3.63 6.52
CA ARG A 77 7.50 -2.38 6.12
C ARG A 77 7.16 -1.27 7.12
N ARG A 78 7.88 -0.15 7.11
CA ARG A 78 7.75 0.89 8.16
C ARG A 78 6.35 1.51 8.21
N PHE A 79 5.68 1.61 7.06
CA PHE A 79 4.30 2.06 6.98
C PHE A 79 3.57 1.42 5.80
N THR A 80 2.25 1.46 5.84
CA THR A 80 1.37 1.05 4.74
C THR A 80 0.35 2.13 4.43
N MET A 81 0.26 2.51 3.16
CA MET A 81 -0.72 3.46 2.63
C MET A 81 -1.88 2.70 2.00
N LEU A 82 -3.09 2.94 2.47
CA LEU A 82 -4.33 2.47 1.84
C LEU A 82 -4.90 3.57 0.94
N LEU A 83 -5.24 3.21 -0.29
CA LEU A 83 -5.80 4.11 -1.29
C LEU A 83 -7.20 3.60 -1.67
N ALA A 84 -8.26 4.29 -1.30
CA ALA A 84 -9.64 3.89 -1.57
C ALA A 84 -10.22 4.53 -2.83
N PHE A 85 -11.05 3.77 -3.57
CA PHE A 85 -11.92 4.34 -4.60
C PHE A 85 -12.87 5.37 -3.95
N PRO A 86 -13.17 6.53 -4.56
CA PRO A 86 -12.82 7.00 -5.91
C PRO A 86 -11.39 7.50 -6.21
N TYR A 87 -10.43 7.41 -5.28
CA TYR A 87 -9.02 7.81 -5.43
C TYR A 87 -8.76 9.30 -5.77
N ASN A 88 -9.77 10.14 -5.68
CA ASN A 88 -9.73 11.54 -6.13
C ASN A 88 -9.82 12.57 -4.99
N ILE A 89 -9.88 12.12 -3.73
CA ILE A 89 -9.93 12.97 -2.54
C ILE A 89 -8.92 12.47 -1.51
N SER A 90 -8.34 13.38 -0.73
CA SER A 90 -7.36 13.09 0.31
C SER A 90 -7.89 12.13 1.37
N ASP A 91 -9.18 12.22 1.71
CA ASP A 91 -9.83 11.39 2.73
C ASP A 91 -9.86 9.89 2.36
N ASN A 92 -9.64 9.58 1.07
CA ASN A 92 -9.50 8.23 0.58
C ASN A 92 -8.08 7.66 0.75
N ILE A 93 -7.19 8.39 1.42
CA ILE A 93 -5.82 7.98 1.71
C ILE A 93 -5.68 7.86 3.22
N LYS A 94 -5.24 6.69 3.69
CA LYS A 94 -4.85 6.49 5.09
C LYS A 94 -3.52 5.78 5.18
N CYS A 95 -2.63 6.31 6.00
CA CYS A 95 -1.36 5.70 6.30
C CYS A 95 -1.43 5.02 7.66
N PHE A 96 -0.81 3.85 7.77
CA PHE A 96 -0.75 3.06 8.99
C PHE A 96 0.69 2.69 9.31
N ASP A 97 1.05 2.68 10.58
CA ASP A 97 2.34 2.16 11.03
C ASP A 97 2.33 0.62 11.12
N THR A 98 3.44 0.03 11.57
CA THR A 98 3.59 -1.43 11.74
C THR A 98 2.65 -2.04 12.79
N SER A 99 2.12 -1.24 13.70
CA SER A 99 1.15 -1.64 14.72
C SER A 99 -0.30 -1.52 14.24
N GLY A 100 -0.53 -0.91 13.07
CA GLY A 100 -1.85 -0.63 12.53
C GLY A 100 -2.48 0.65 13.08
N GLN A 101 -1.69 1.51 13.73
CA GLN A 101 -2.14 2.84 14.13
C GLN A 101 -2.06 3.80 12.96
N ILE A 102 -2.97 4.78 12.92
CA ILE A 102 -3.04 5.76 11.84
C ILE A 102 -1.87 6.74 11.97
N LEU A 103 -1.17 6.95 10.86
CA LEU A 103 -0.15 7.99 10.72
C LEU A 103 -0.75 9.24 10.08
N GLN A 104 -0.39 10.39 10.62
CA GLN A 104 -0.63 11.66 9.96
C GLN A 104 0.26 11.76 8.71
N HIS A 105 -0.29 12.36 7.65
CA HIS A 105 0.42 12.58 6.40
C HIS A 105 0.00 13.92 5.80
N ILE A 106 0.86 14.44 4.92
CA ILE A 106 0.63 15.65 4.15
C ILE A 106 0.86 15.28 2.69
N ILE A 107 -0.05 15.71 1.81
CA ILE A 107 0.13 15.61 0.36
C ILE A 107 0.87 16.86 -0.07
N ILE A 108 2.00 16.68 -0.76
CA ILE A 108 2.83 17.75 -1.30
C ILE A 108 2.59 17.76 -2.80
N ASP A 109 2.25 18.92 -3.36
CA ASP A 109 2.10 19.16 -4.81
C ASP A 109 3.45 19.45 -5.49
#